data_AF-A0A4Q0MAI4-F1
#
_entry.id   AF-A0A4Q0MAI4-F1
#
_cell.length_a   1.000
_cell.length_b   1.000
_cell.length_c   1.000
_cell.angle_alpha   90.00
_cell.angle_beta   90.00
_cell.angle_gamma   90.00
#
_symmetry.space_group_name_H-M   'P 1'
#
loop_
_entity.id
_entity.type
_entity.pdbx_description
1 polymer ?
#
loop_
_entity_poly.entity_id
_entity_poly.type
_entity_poly.pdbx_seq_one_letter_code
_entity_poly.pdbx_strand_id
1 'polypeptide(L)' 'MTLPELKEFFETHTLPDTIKLSEAETIIDVPKFVKSHLFIAGDLSNISAFSSFHARLIKVKDIILEMEAVRPELEVEEC' A
#
# COMPACT_ATOMS: atom_id res chain seq x y z
N MET A 1 -11.37 2.05 6.86
CA MET A 1 -10.84 0.71 6.59
C MET A 1 -10.11 0.24 7.84
N THR A 2 -10.35 -1.00 8.23
CA THR A 2 -9.78 -1.69 9.38
C THR A 2 -8.50 -2.43 8.97
N LEU A 3 -7.73 -2.93 9.96
CA LEU A 3 -6.50 -3.68 9.67
C LEU A 3 -6.76 -4.99 8.88
N PRO A 4 -7.81 -5.79 9.18
CA PRO A 4 -8.14 -6.96 8.36
C PRO A 4 -8.48 -6.62 6.91
N GLU A 5 -9.26 -5.56 6.67
CA GLU A 5 -9.60 -5.10 5.31
C GLU A 5 -8.35 -4.62 4.55
N LEU A 6 -7.43 -3.94 5.23
CA LEU A 6 -6.15 -3.55 4.63
C LEU A 6 -5.30 -4.77 4.26
N LYS A 7 -5.27 -5.80 5.12
CA LYS A 7 -4.54 -7.03 4.83
C LYS A 7 -5.09 -7.72 3.58
N GLU A 8 -6.41 -7.87 3.50
CA GLU A 8 -7.07 -8.46 2.32
C GLU A 8 -6.78 -7.65 1.05
N PHE A 9 -6.81 -6.32 1.12
CA PHE A 9 -6.45 -5.46 0.01
C PHE A 9 -5.03 -5.77 -0.51
N PHE A 10 -4.03 -5.80 0.37
CA PHE A 10 -2.64 -6.01 -0.05
C PHE A 10 -2.32 -7.45 -0.46
N GLU A 11 -3.15 -8.42 -0.10
CA GLU A 11 -3.05 -9.81 -0.59
C GLU A 11 -3.67 -10.00 -1.98
N THR A 12 -4.60 -9.12 -2.37
CA THR A 12 -5.35 -9.22 -3.64
C THR A 12 -4.85 -8.28 -4.73
N HIS A 13 -4.10 -7.24 -4.37
CA HIS A 13 -3.56 -6.26 -5.33
C HIS A 13 -2.08 -6.50 -5.62
N THR A 14 -1.65 -6.15 -6.83
CA THR A 14 -0.23 -6.23 -7.20
C THR A 14 0.51 -5.08 -6.53
N LEU A 15 1.49 -5.42 -5.68
CA LEU A 15 2.30 -4.41 -5.01
C LEU A 15 3.45 -3.98 -5.93
N PRO A 16 3.60 -2.67 -6.23
CA PRO A 16 4.76 -2.18 -6.97
C PRO A 16 6.03 -2.32 -6.12
N ASP A 17 7.20 -2.42 -6.74
CA ASP A 17 8.46 -2.50 -5.98
C ASP A 17 8.72 -1.20 -5.21
N THR A 18 8.38 -0.06 -5.81
CA THR A 18 8.68 1.28 -5.28
C THR A 18 7.48 2.22 -5.41
N ILE A 19 7.24 3.02 -4.38
CA ILE A 19 6.26 4.13 -4.41
C ILE A 19 6.85 5.41 -3.82
N LYS A 20 6.39 6.54 -4.32
CA LYS A 20 6.70 7.85 -3.78
C LYS A 20 5.55 8.32 -2.89
N LEU A 21 5.79 8.43 -1.58
CA LEU A 21 4.79 8.89 -0.62
C LEU A 21 4.66 10.42 -0.59
N SER A 22 5.75 11.13 -0.86
CA SER A 22 5.82 12.57 -0.96
C SER A 22 7.06 12.97 -1.78
N GLU A 23 7.27 14.28 -2.02
CA GLU A 23 8.48 14.76 -2.70
C GLU A 23 9.79 14.28 -2.06
N ALA A 24 9.81 14.09 -0.74
CA ALA A 24 10.99 13.72 0.03
C ALA A 24 11.01 12.26 0.52
N GLU A 25 9.94 11.48 0.32
CA GLU A 25 9.81 10.13 0.87
C GLU A 25 9.49 9.12 -0.23
N THR A 26 10.37 8.12 -0.37
CA THR A 26 10.21 7.01 -1.30
C THR A 26 10.36 5.70 -0.55
N ILE A 27 9.41 4.78 -0.75
CA ILE A 27 9.50 3.40 -0.29
C ILE A 27 10.05 2.58 -1.45
N ILE A 28 11.21 1.95 -1.27
CA ILE A 28 11.92 1.20 -2.30
C ILE A 28 11.59 -0.30 -2.33
N ASP A 29 10.88 -0.79 -1.30
CA ASP A 29 10.45 -2.19 -1.16
C ASP A 29 9.08 -2.19 -0.50
N VAL A 30 8.05 -1.95 -1.32
CA VAL A 30 6.66 -1.87 -0.84
C VAL A 30 6.17 -3.20 -0.25
N PRO A 31 6.46 -4.38 -0.83
CA PRO A 31 6.03 -5.64 -0.23
C PRO A 31 6.54 -5.83 1.20
N LYS A 32 7.84 -5.55 1.44
CA LYS A 32 8.42 -5.64 2.79
C LYS A 32 7.88 -4.56 3.71
N PHE A 33 7.69 -3.34 3.19
CA PHE A 33 7.09 -2.25 3.92
C PHE A 33 5.69 -2.62 4.43
N VAL A 34 4.80 -3.07 3.54
CA VAL A 34 3.43 -3.47 3.87
C VAL A 34 3.43 -4.60 4.89
N LYS A 35 4.23 -5.65 4.67
CA LYS A 35 4.33 -6.79 5.60
C LYS A 35 4.76 -6.36 7.01
N SER A 36 5.79 -5.53 7.12
CA SER A 36 6.28 -5.03 8.42
C SER A 36 5.26 -4.13 9.11
N HIS A 37 4.56 -3.27 8.36
CA HIS A 37 3.58 -2.34 8.92
C HIS A 37 2.30 -3.05 9.35
N LEU A 38 1.83 -4.06 8.60
CA LEU A 38 0.70 -4.91 9.01
C LEU A 38 1.03 -5.70 10.28
N PHE A 39 2.24 -6.27 10.36
CA PHE A 39 2.71 -7.01 11.54
C PHE A 39 2.73 -6.11 12.79
N ILE A 40 3.40 -4.96 12.69
CA ILE A 40 3.51 -4.00 13.79
C ILE A 40 2.13 -3.43 14.19
N ALA A 41 1.26 -3.13 13.23
CA ALA A 41 -0.08 -2.64 13.52
C ALA A 41 -0.95 -3.71 14.21
N GLY A 42 -0.76 -5.00 13.89
CA GLY A 42 -1.43 -6.10 14.59
C GLY A 42 -1.03 -6.19 16.06
N ASP A 43 0.26 -6.10 16.35
CA ASP A 43 0.81 -6.20 17.71
C ASP A 43 0.55 -4.95 18.56
N LEU A 44 0.47 -3.76 17.95
CA LEU A 44 0.33 -2.48 18.65
C LEU A 44 -1.10 -1.96 18.78
N SER A 45 -2.11 -2.79 18.52
CA SER A 45 -3.54 -2.40 18.48
C SER A 45 -4.07 -1.61 19.69
N ASN A 46 -3.35 -1.60 20.83
CA ASN A 46 -3.69 -0.87 22.05
C ASN A 46 -2.81 0.37 22.35
N ILE A 47 -1.92 0.80 21.45
CA ILE A 47 -0.94 1.88 21.69
C ILE A 47 -1.03 2.95 20.60
N SER A 48 -0.75 4.22 20.93
CA SER A 48 -0.89 5.35 19.99
C SER A 48 -0.12 5.19 18.68
N ALA A 49 0.98 4.42 18.69
CA ALA A 49 1.78 4.10 17.52
C ALA A 49 0.97 3.39 16.42
N PHE A 50 -0.07 2.62 16.77
CA PHE A 50 -1.00 2.00 15.82
C PHE A 50 -1.51 2.98 14.77
N SER A 51 -1.91 4.18 15.21
CA SER A 51 -2.47 5.21 14.33
C SER A 51 -1.52 5.62 13.21
N SER A 52 -0.21 5.67 13.48
CA SER A 52 0.80 6.08 12.51
C SER A 52 1.09 4.98 11.49
N PHE A 53 1.18 3.71 11.92
CA PHE A 53 1.37 2.58 11.00
C PHE A 53 0.14 2.37 10.12
N HIS A 54 -1.06 2.46 10.71
CA HIS A 54 -2.32 2.36 10.00
C HIS A 54 -2.47 3.48 8.96
N ALA A 55 -2.17 4.73 9.33
CA ALA A 55 -2.24 5.85 8.38
C ALA A 55 -1.27 5.69 7.19
N ARG A 56 -0.06 5.16 7.43
CA ARG A 56 0.89 4.86 6.35
C ARG A 56 0.36 3.78 5.40
N LEU A 57 -0.23 2.70 5.93
CA LEU A 57 -0.84 1.65 5.12
C LEU A 57 -1.97 2.21 4.24
N ILE A 58 -2.83 3.08 4.77
CA ILE A 58 -3.90 3.73 3.99
C ILE A 58 -3.32 4.53 2.82
N LYS A 59 -2.26 5.33 3.05
CA LYS A 59 -1.61 6.10 1.98
C LYS A 59 -1.04 5.22 0.88
N VAL A 60 -0.38 4.11 1.24
CA VAL A 60 0.14 3.15 0.25
C VAL A 60 -0.99 2.58 -0.60
N LYS A 61 -2.10 2.20 0.04
CA LYS A 61 -3.30 1.69 -0.64
C LYS A 61 -3.88 2.71 -1.62
N ASP A 62 -4.00 3.98 -1.21
CA ASP A 62 -4.51 5.05 -2.08
C ASP A 62 -3.62 5.24 -3.32
N ILE A 63 -2.30 5.25 -3.15
CA ILE A 63 -1.34 5.37 -4.27
C ILE A 63 -1.43 4.17 -5.22
N ILE A 64 -1.58 2.94 -4.71
CA ILE A 64 -1.73 1.75 -5.55
C ILE A 64 -2.99 1.88 -6.43
N LEU A 65 -4.12 2.30 -5.84
CA LEU A 65 -5.36 2.52 -6.59
C LEU A 65 -5.22 3.63 -7.64
N GLU A 66 -4.51 4.72 -7.32
CA GLU A 66 -4.20 5.77 -8.29
C GLU A 66 -3.34 5.25 -9.45
N MET A 67 -2.31 4.44 -9.16
CA MET A 67 -1.46 3.83 -10.19
C MET A 67 -2.23 2.87 -11.11
N GLU A 68 -3.17 2.11 -10.56
CA GLU A 68 -4.04 1.22 -11.32
C GLU A 68 -5.03 2.00 -12.19
N ALA A 69 -5.61 3.09 -11.66
CA ALA A 69 -6.51 3.97 -12.42
C ALA A 69 -5.81 4.70 -13.59
N VAL A 70 -4.49 4.91 -13.49
CA VAL A 70 -3.66 5.57 -14.52
C VAL A 70 -3.15 4.57 -15.59
N ARG A 71 -3.51 3.28 -15.52
CA ARG A 71 -3.29 2.33 -16.64
C ARG A 71 -4.57 2.16 -17.49
N PRO A 72 -4.92 3.10 -18.39
CA PRO A 72 -5.80 2.76 -19.49
C PRO A 72 -5.00 1.93 -20.50
N GLU A 73 -5.47 0.72 -20.77
CA GLU A 73 -5.38 -0.01 -22.05
C GLU A 73 -4.06 0.16 -22.84
N LEU A 74 -3.08 -0.68 -22.54
CA LEU A 74 -2.22 -1.23 -23.61
C LEU A 74 -2.82 -2.57 -24.04
N GLU A 75 -4.08 -2.54 -24.51
CA GLU A 75 -4.57 -3.61 -25.38
C GLU A 75 -4.10 -3.30 -26.80
N VAL A 76 -3.51 -4.32 -27.39
CA VAL A 76 -2.68 -4.30 -28.58
C VAL A 76 -3.54 -3.96 -29.81
N GLU A 77 -3.24 -2.87 -30.51
CA GLU A 77 -3.60 -2.73 -31.93
C GLU A 77 -2.71 -3.71 -32.72
N GLU A 78 -3.21 -4.92 -32.95
CA GLU A 78 -2.67 -5.77 -34.02
C GLU A 78 -3.32 -5.32 -35.35
N CYS A 79 -2.51 -4.65 -36.19
CA CYS A 79 -2.81 -4.35 -37.60
C CYS A 79 -2.69 -5.59 -38.48
#